data_AF-A0AAW1UEM6-F1
#
_entry.id   AF-A0AAW1UEM6-F1
#
_cell.length_a   1.000
_cell.length_b   1.000
_cell.length_c   1.000
_cell.angle_alpha   90.00
_cell.angle_beta   90.00
_cell.angle_gamma   90.00
#
_symmetry.space_group_name_H-M   'P 1'
#
loop_
_entity.id
_entity.type
_entity.pdbx_description
1 polymer ?
#
loop_
_entity_poly.entity_id
_entity_poly.type
_entity_poly.pdbx_seq_one_letter_code
_entity_poly.pdbx_strand_id
1 'polypeptide(L)'
;MVEYHGQQIISQKQKDGPFKTPSNVKRLSWSEWEKKFVEDKAKFYLENMESPTIDFCSSLINTKPALRKRRLYVLKAFIMNAIKQRKQNIMNSSTKKKINRGPRRFWSDEEKSLVETVFAENFKAKKLPSLSLCTKAIEENTTLRHRTPAVLKAFINNCLKKKTT
;
A
#
# COMPACT_ATOMS: atom_id res chain seq x y z
N MET A 1 -31.73 36.78 49.53
CA MET A 1 -30.33 36.49 49.15
C MET A 1 -30.30 35.10 48.54
N VAL A 2 -30.14 35.10 47.22
CA VAL A 2 -29.66 34.07 46.29
C VAL A 2 -29.90 32.59 46.63
N GLU A 3 -30.90 32.01 45.96
CA GLU A 3 -31.04 30.58 45.68
C GLU A 3 -30.02 30.15 44.61
N TYR A 4 -29.37 28.99 44.76
CA TYR A 4 -28.75 28.32 43.61
C TYR A 4 -28.95 26.80 43.69
N HIS A 5 -29.65 26.32 42.65
CA HIS A 5 -29.99 24.94 42.38
C HIS A 5 -28.76 24.07 42.08
N GLY A 6 -28.73 22.88 42.68
CA GLY A 6 -27.84 21.80 42.27
C GLY A 6 -28.27 21.24 40.92
N GLN A 7 -27.42 21.42 39.90
CA GLN A 7 -27.57 20.73 38.60
C GLN A 7 -26.59 19.56 38.53
N GLN A 8 -27.15 18.37 38.39
CA GLN A 8 -26.43 17.14 38.05
C GLN A 8 -25.87 17.25 36.62
N ILE A 9 -24.54 17.14 36.46
CA ILE A 9 -23.91 17.07 35.14
C ILE A 9 -23.97 15.62 34.67
N ILE A 10 -24.86 15.36 33.71
CA ILE A 10 -24.98 14.09 33.00
C ILE A 10 -23.72 13.88 32.14
N SER A 11 -22.98 12.81 32.44
CA SER A 11 -21.86 12.31 31.65
C SER A 11 -22.35 11.78 30.31
N GLN A 12 -22.23 12.59 29.25
CA GLN A 12 -22.44 12.11 27.88
C GLN A 12 -21.15 11.43 27.37
N LYS A 13 -21.17 10.09 27.36
CA LYS A 13 -20.24 9.27 26.57
C LYS A 13 -20.41 9.59 25.08
N GLN A 14 -19.56 10.44 24.53
CA GLN A 14 -19.44 10.58 23.09
C GLN A 14 -18.76 9.32 22.52
N LYS A 15 -19.53 8.54 21.75
CA LYS A 15 -19.00 7.47 20.90
C LYS A 15 -18.39 8.14 19.66
N ASP A 16 -17.07 8.26 19.63
CA ASP A 16 -16.35 8.74 18.46
C ASP A 16 -16.54 7.74 17.29
N GLY A 17 -17.33 8.16 16.31
CA GLY A 17 -17.36 7.53 15.00
C GLY A 17 -16.03 7.67 14.26
N PRO A 18 -15.81 6.94 13.15
CA PRO A 18 -14.54 7.01 12.42
C PRO A 18 -14.33 8.42 11.86
N PHE A 19 -13.29 9.11 12.37
CA PHE A 19 -12.83 10.40 11.85
C PHE A 19 -12.56 10.31 10.35
N LYS A 20 -13.41 10.93 9.54
CA LYS A 20 -13.16 11.13 8.10
C LYS A 20 -12.05 12.16 7.95
N THR A 21 -10.87 11.73 7.50
CA THR A 21 -9.77 12.65 7.19
C THR A 21 -10.01 13.39 5.87
N PRO A 22 -9.78 14.71 5.79
CA PRO A 22 -9.90 15.46 4.54
C PRO A 22 -8.89 14.96 3.50
N SER A 23 -9.37 14.82 2.26
CA SER A 23 -8.81 14.01 1.17
C SER A 23 -7.59 14.61 0.45
N ASN A 24 -6.99 15.70 0.92
CA ASN A 24 -5.98 16.43 0.12
C ASN A 24 -4.72 16.90 0.87
N VAL A 25 -4.33 16.21 1.94
CA VAL A 25 -3.02 16.44 2.58
C VAL A 25 -1.98 15.53 1.93
N LYS A 26 -1.02 16.09 1.18
CA LYS A 26 0.14 15.35 0.68
C LYS A 26 0.82 14.64 1.87
N ARG A 27 0.74 13.31 1.89
CA ARG A 27 1.29 12.48 2.96
C ARG A 27 2.81 12.68 2.99
N LEU A 28 3.32 13.35 4.02
CA LEU A 28 4.76 13.58 4.18
C LEU A 28 5.50 12.24 4.26
N SER A 29 6.48 12.02 3.38
CA SER A 29 7.36 10.86 3.46
C SER A 29 8.18 10.91 4.75
N TRP A 30 8.45 9.76 5.34
CA TRP A 30 9.36 9.65 6.50
C TRP A 30 10.79 9.78 6.02
N SER A 31 11.51 10.78 6.54
CA SER A 31 12.95 10.88 6.32
C SER A 31 13.69 9.76 7.04
N GLU A 32 14.87 9.40 6.56
CA GLU A 32 15.66 8.31 7.16
C GLU A 32 16.03 8.59 8.62
N TRP A 33 16.30 9.86 8.94
CA TRP A 33 16.56 10.28 10.30
C TRP A 33 15.35 10.11 11.21
N GLU A 34 14.14 10.51 10.77
CA GLU A 34 12.92 10.34 11.57
C GLU A 34 12.64 8.86 11.84
N LYS A 35 12.81 7.99 10.83
CA LYS A 35 12.62 6.55 10.99
C LYS A 35 13.55 6.01 12.06
N LYS A 36 14.86 6.23 11.91
CA LYS A 36 15.87 5.72 12.83
C LYS A 36 15.63 6.23 14.26
N PHE A 37 15.36 7.52 14.42
CA PHE A 37 15.09 8.10 15.72
C PHE A 37 13.85 7.50 16.39
N VAL A 38 12.75 7.33 15.64
CA VAL A 38 11.52 6.72 16.16
C VAL A 38 11.73 5.25 16.48
N GLU A 39 12.44 4.51 15.63
CA GLU A 39 12.75 3.10 15.86
C GLU A 39 13.64 2.90 17.10
N ASP A 40 14.66 3.73 17.27
CA ASP A 40 15.55 3.69 18.44
C ASP A 40 14.77 3.96 19.74
N LYS A 41 13.87 4.94 19.73
CA LYS A 41 13.04 5.29 20.90
C LYS A 41 11.89 4.31 21.14
N ALA A 42 11.34 3.71 20.09
CA ALA A 42 10.26 2.73 20.17
C ALA A 42 10.78 1.28 20.27
N LYS A 43 12.09 1.07 20.48
CA LYS A 43 12.74 -0.25 20.51
C LYS A 43 11.99 -1.25 21.39
N PHE A 44 11.61 -0.85 22.61
CA PHE A 44 10.82 -1.67 23.53
C PHE A 44 9.53 -2.22 22.88
N TYR A 45 8.73 -1.36 22.25
CA TYR A 45 7.47 -1.76 21.60
C TYR A 45 7.71 -2.64 20.38
N LEU A 46 8.79 -2.38 19.64
CA LEU A 46 9.16 -3.13 18.45
C LEU A 46 9.71 -4.52 18.76
N GLU A 47 10.35 -4.70 19.92
CA GLU A 47 10.88 -5.98 20.40
C GLU A 47 9.79 -6.82 21.06
N ASN A 48 8.97 -6.21 21.92
CA ASN A 48 7.87 -6.90 22.61
C ASN A 48 6.60 -7.04 21.75
N MET A 49 6.58 -6.45 20.54
CA MET A 49 5.46 -6.51 19.60
C MET A 49 4.16 -5.89 20.14
N GLU A 50 4.30 -4.88 20.98
CA GLU A 50 3.23 -4.20 21.71
C GLU A 50 2.87 -2.84 21.11
N SER A 51 1.60 -2.43 21.25
CA SER A 51 1.18 -1.11 20.76
C SER A 51 1.75 0.00 21.64
N PRO A 52 2.33 1.06 21.05
CA PRO A 52 2.72 2.23 21.82
C PRO A 52 1.51 2.95 22.42
N THR A 53 1.70 3.48 23.63
CA THR A 53 0.71 4.31 24.31
C THR A 53 0.64 5.71 23.68
N ILE A 54 -0.48 6.42 23.91
CA ILE A 54 -0.64 7.80 23.42
C ILE A 54 0.36 8.73 24.11
N ASP A 55 0.62 8.52 25.39
CA ASP A 55 1.57 9.33 26.17
C ASP A 55 2.99 9.19 25.65
N PHE A 56 3.40 7.96 25.29
CA PHE A 56 4.69 7.73 24.64
C PHE A 56 4.81 8.50 23.32
N CYS A 57 3.79 8.40 22.44
CA CYS A 57 3.79 9.13 21.18
C CYS A 57 3.83 10.65 21.39
N SER A 58 3.14 11.15 22.41
CA SER A 58 3.13 12.59 22.75
C SER A 58 4.48 13.07 23.24
N SER A 59 5.11 12.33 24.15
CA SER A 59 6.46 12.60 24.63
C SER A 59 7.48 12.63 23.48
N LEU A 60 7.39 11.67 22.55
CA LEU A 60 8.33 11.56 21.43
C LEU A 60 8.24 12.74 20.45
N ILE A 61 7.02 13.19 20.15
CA ILE A 61 6.80 14.37 19.29
C ILE A 61 7.35 15.64 19.94
N ASN A 62 7.19 15.77 21.26
CA ASN A 62 7.67 16.94 22.00
C ASN A 62 9.19 16.97 22.13
N THR A 63 9.84 15.79 22.08
CA THR A 63 11.30 15.64 22.21
C THR A 63 12.08 16.32 21.07
N LYS A 64 11.56 16.31 19.83
CA LYS A 64 12.27 16.89 18.68
C LYS A 64 11.35 17.70 17.76
N PRO A 65 11.72 18.95 17.41
CA PRO A 65 10.93 19.80 16.51
C PRO A 65 10.61 19.17 15.15
N ALA A 66 11.53 18.36 14.61
CA ALA A 66 11.33 17.65 13.34
C ALA A 66 10.10 16.73 13.34
N LEU A 67 9.75 16.15 14.49
CA LEU A 67 8.59 15.27 14.65
C LEU A 67 7.30 16.03 14.96
N ARG A 68 7.35 17.33 15.31
CA ARG A 68 6.17 18.15 15.61
C ARG A 68 5.23 18.32 14.42
N LYS A 69 5.75 18.14 13.20
CA LYS A 69 4.94 18.12 11.97
C LYS A 69 4.16 16.82 11.81
N ARG A 70 4.50 15.76 12.57
CA ARG A 70 3.76 14.50 12.59
C ARG A 70 2.63 14.60 13.60
N ARG A 71 1.45 14.10 13.23
CA ARG A 71 0.34 13.94 14.18
C ARG A 71 0.52 12.65 14.98
N LEU A 72 0.02 12.60 16.21
CA LEU A 72 0.15 11.46 17.12
C LEU A 72 -0.24 10.13 16.47
N TYR A 73 -1.40 10.11 15.80
CA TYR A 73 -1.89 8.91 15.12
C TYR A 73 -0.98 8.46 13.97
N VAL A 74 -0.28 9.39 13.30
CA VAL A 74 0.66 9.07 12.21
C VAL A 74 1.89 8.37 12.77
N LEU A 75 2.40 8.85 13.91
CA LEU A 75 3.52 8.22 14.61
C LEU A 75 3.13 6.84 15.16
N LYS A 76 1.96 6.74 15.81
CA LYS A 76 1.44 5.45 16.29
C LYS A 76 1.26 4.46 15.15
N ALA A 77 0.68 4.90 14.02
CA ALA A 77 0.51 4.06 12.84
C ALA A 77 1.85 3.61 12.24
N PHE A 78 2.88 4.47 12.26
CA PHE A 78 4.22 4.11 11.81
C PHE A 78 4.79 2.95 12.63
N ILE A 79 4.78 3.07 13.96
CA ILE A 79 5.29 2.03 14.87
C ILE A 79 4.47 0.74 14.74
N MET A 80 3.13 0.85 14.71
CA MET A 80 2.24 -0.30 14.53
C MET A 80 2.45 -1.02 13.20
N ASN A 81 2.71 -0.29 12.12
CA ASN A 81 3.05 -0.89 10.83
C ASN A 81 4.39 -1.61 10.89
N ALA A 82 5.40 -1.05 11.57
CA ALA A 82 6.68 -1.73 11.77
C ALA A 82 6.51 -3.05 12.54
N ILE A 83 5.70 -3.06 13.61
CA ILE A 83 5.34 -4.28 14.35
C ILE A 83 4.64 -5.28 13.45
N LYS A 84 3.64 -4.84 12.67
CA LYS A 84 2.91 -5.71 11.74
C LYS A 84 3.85 -6.36 10.72
N GLN A 85 4.76 -5.58 10.13
CA GLN A 85 5.74 -6.10 9.17
C GLN A 85 6.68 -7.12 9.81
N ARG A 86 7.12 -6.89 11.06
CA ARG A 86 7.92 -7.87 11.81
C ARG A 86 7.16 -9.16 12.06
N LYS A 87 5.90 -9.09 12.54
CA LYS A 87 5.02 -10.26 12.73
C LYS A 87 4.83 -11.04 11.42
N GLN A 88 4.59 -10.33 10.32
CA GLN A 88 4.48 -10.95 9.00
C GLN A 88 5.78 -11.59 8.55
N ASN A 89 6.94 -10.99 8.81
CA ASN A 89 8.23 -11.56 8.46
C ASN A 89 8.54 -12.85 9.25
N ILE A 90 8.13 -12.92 10.53
CA ILE A 90 8.24 -14.13 11.36
C ILE A 90 7.29 -15.22 10.84
N MET A 91 6.04 -14.86 10.51
CA MET A 91 5.07 -15.82 9.96
C MET A 91 5.46 -16.31 8.56
N ASN A 92 6.05 -15.42 7.75
CA ASN A 92 6.49 -15.76 6.40
C ASN A 92 7.85 -16.48 6.41
N SER A 93 8.69 -16.35 7.44
CA SER A 93 9.95 -17.11 7.50
C SER A 93 9.71 -18.61 7.63
N SER A 94 8.62 -19.04 8.28
CA SER A 94 8.21 -20.45 8.37
C SER A 94 7.51 -20.98 7.11
N THR A 95 7.02 -20.11 6.22
CA THR A 95 6.22 -20.48 5.03
C THR A 95 6.82 -20.01 3.70
N LYS A 96 8.02 -19.43 3.70
CA LYS A 96 8.73 -18.96 2.49
C LYS A 96 9.14 -20.15 1.61
N LYS A 97 8.18 -20.71 0.87
CA LYS A 97 8.46 -21.22 -0.47
C LYS A 97 9.04 -20.03 -1.22
N LYS A 98 10.36 -20.05 -1.49
CA LYS A 98 10.97 -19.14 -2.44
C LYS A 98 10.14 -19.26 -3.71
N ILE A 99 9.36 -18.23 -4.04
CA ILE A 99 8.78 -18.11 -5.36
C ILE A 99 9.98 -17.93 -6.26
N ASN A 100 10.51 -19.04 -6.78
CA ASN A 100 11.53 -19.03 -7.81
C ASN A 100 10.89 -18.26 -8.97
N ARG A 101 11.21 -16.97 -9.04
CA ARG A 101 10.97 -16.16 -10.22
C ARG A 101 11.93 -16.73 -11.26
N GLY A 102 11.47 -17.76 -11.96
CA GLY A 102 12.22 -18.38 -13.04
C GLY A 102 12.68 -17.34 -14.06
N PRO A 103 13.60 -17.70 -14.96
CA PRO A 103 14.10 -16.79 -15.98
C PRO A 103 12.94 -16.10 -16.70
N ARG A 104 13.05 -14.77 -16.86
CA ARG A 104 12.01 -13.95 -17.45
C ARG A 104 11.80 -14.40 -18.91
N ARG A 105 10.65 -15.03 -19.21
CA ARG A 105 10.35 -15.53 -20.55
C ARG A 105 10.22 -14.37 -21.55
N PHE A 106 11.10 -14.36 -22.55
CA PHE A 106 11.06 -13.42 -23.67
C PHE A 106 9.83 -13.66 -24.56
N TRP A 107 9.35 -12.59 -25.23
CA TRP A 107 8.27 -12.68 -26.21
C TRP A 107 8.83 -13.20 -27.53
N SER A 108 8.34 -14.34 -28.02
CA SER A 108 8.69 -14.84 -29.34
C SER A 108 8.03 -13.98 -30.43
N ASP A 109 8.56 -14.03 -31.65
CA ASP A 109 8.01 -13.24 -32.75
C ASP A 109 6.61 -13.70 -33.17
N GLU A 110 6.33 -15.01 -33.05
CA GLU A 110 4.99 -15.58 -33.21
C GLU A 110 4.00 -14.99 -32.19
N GLU A 111 4.38 -14.92 -30.91
CA GLU A 111 3.53 -14.32 -29.88
C GLU A 111 3.27 -12.84 -30.17
N LYS A 112 4.30 -12.09 -30.62
CA LYS A 112 4.15 -10.67 -30.95
C LYS A 112 3.19 -10.47 -32.12
N SER A 113 3.39 -11.20 -33.22
CA SER A 113 2.56 -11.11 -34.43
C SER A 113 1.10 -11.46 -34.14
N LEU A 114 0.88 -12.50 -33.33
CA LEU A 114 -0.47 -12.88 -32.89
C LEU A 114 -1.11 -11.77 -32.05
N VAL A 115 -0.39 -11.19 -31.09
CA VAL A 115 -0.92 -10.11 -30.25
C VAL A 115 -1.26 -8.88 -31.08
N GLU A 116 -0.43 -8.53 -32.07
CA GLU A 116 -0.72 -7.42 -32.99
C GLU A 116 -1.98 -7.68 -33.83
N THR A 117 -2.21 -8.92 -34.23
CA THR A 117 -3.40 -9.32 -35.00
C THR A 117 -4.66 -9.30 -34.13
N VAL A 118 -4.65 -10.00 -32.98
CA VAL A 118 -5.81 -10.13 -32.09
C VAL A 118 -6.24 -8.79 -31.49
N PHE A 119 -5.27 -7.93 -31.15
CA PHE A 119 -5.53 -6.64 -30.52
C PHE A 119 -5.37 -5.46 -31.50
N ALA A 120 -5.51 -5.69 -32.80
CA ALA A 120 -5.35 -4.65 -33.83
C ALA A 120 -6.27 -3.44 -33.57
N GLU A 121 -7.53 -3.69 -33.17
CA GLU A 121 -8.48 -2.63 -32.84
C GLU A 121 -8.05 -1.82 -31.61
N ASN A 122 -7.53 -2.50 -30.58
CA ASN A 122 -7.00 -1.84 -29.38
C ASN A 122 -5.78 -0.97 -29.72
N PHE A 123 -4.91 -1.42 -30.62
CA PHE A 123 -3.78 -0.64 -31.10
C PHE A 123 -4.22 0.58 -31.91
N LYS A 124 -5.17 0.41 -32.85
CA LYS A 124 -5.76 1.51 -33.63
C LYS A 124 -6.43 2.55 -32.74
N ALA A 125 -7.22 2.11 -31.77
CA ALA A 125 -7.92 2.98 -30.83
C ALA A 125 -7.01 3.55 -29.72
N LYS A 126 -5.74 3.15 -29.66
CA LYS A 126 -4.80 3.45 -28.57
C LYS A 126 -5.37 3.16 -27.17
N LYS A 127 -6.17 2.10 -27.05
CA LYS A 127 -6.85 1.72 -25.80
C LYS A 127 -6.38 0.36 -25.30
N LEU A 128 -6.14 0.28 -24.00
CA LEU A 128 -5.79 -0.97 -23.33
C LEU A 128 -6.98 -1.96 -23.32
N PRO A 129 -6.76 -3.24 -23.63
CA PRO A 129 -7.81 -4.24 -23.51
C PRO A 129 -8.19 -4.51 -22.04
N SER A 130 -9.42 -5.01 -21.85
CA SER A 130 -9.85 -5.54 -20.56
C SER A 130 -9.10 -6.83 -20.22
N LEU A 131 -9.04 -7.19 -18.93
CA LEU A 131 -8.44 -8.46 -18.52
C LEU A 131 -9.25 -9.67 -19.00
N SER A 132 -10.58 -9.53 -19.11
CA SER A 132 -11.44 -10.57 -19.66
C SER A 132 -11.11 -10.85 -21.13
N LEU A 133 -10.90 -9.80 -21.94
CA LEU A 133 -10.51 -9.95 -23.34
C LEU A 133 -9.13 -10.62 -23.47
N CYS A 134 -8.17 -10.25 -22.62
CA CYS A 134 -6.87 -10.93 -22.58
C CYS A 134 -6.99 -12.41 -22.19
N THR A 135 -7.92 -12.76 -21.30
CA THR A 135 -8.16 -14.15 -20.89
C THR A 135 -8.71 -14.96 -22.06
N LYS A 136 -9.76 -14.44 -22.72
CA LYS A 136 -10.34 -15.06 -23.91
C LYS A 136 -9.31 -15.26 -25.04
N ALA A 137 -8.47 -14.26 -25.30
CA ALA A 137 -7.40 -14.37 -26.28
C ALA A 137 -6.37 -15.47 -25.97
N ILE A 138 -6.09 -15.74 -24.68
CA ILE A 138 -5.19 -16.82 -24.25
C ILE A 138 -5.86 -18.19 -24.39
N GLU A 139 -7.16 -18.27 -24.11
CA GLU A 139 -7.95 -19.50 -24.25
C GLU A 139 -8.09 -19.92 -25.71
N GLU A 140 -8.31 -18.94 -26.61
CA GLU A 140 -8.49 -19.18 -28.05
C GLU A 140 -7.18 -19.45 -28.79
N ASN A 141 -6.02 -19.01 -28.26
CA ASN A 141 -4.74 -19.10 -28.96
C ASN A 141 -3.68 -19.82 -28.14
N THR A 142 -3.31 -21.03 -28.57
CA THR A 142 -2.34 -21.90 -27.90
C THR A 142 -0.95 -21.27 -27.77
N THR A 143 -0.56 -20.39 -28.69
CA THR A 143 0.72 -19.64 -28.66
C THR A 143 0.88 -18.81 -27.39
N LEU A 144 -0.23 -18.33 -26.81
CA LEU A 144 -0.23 -17.49 -25.61
C LEU A 144 -0.49 -18.27 -24.32
N ARG A 145 -0.65 -19.61 -24.38
CA ARG A 145 -1.05 -20.45 -23.23
C ARG A 145 -0.15 -20.32 -22.01
N HIS A 146 1.13 -19.98 -22.21
CA HIS A 146 2.11 -19.78 -21.14
C HIS A 146 2.17 -18.34 -20.59
N ARG A 147 1.31 -17.45 -21.07
CA ARG A 147 1.19 -16.07 -20.59
C ARG A 147 0.00 -15.96 -19.67
N THR A 148 0.12 -15.09 -18.66
CA THR A 148 -1.04 -14.70 -17.86
C THR A 148 -1.70 -13.47 -18.48
N PRO A 149 -3.02 -13.25 -18.27
CA PRO A 149 -3.72 -12.09 -18.78
C PRO A 149 -3.06 -10.76 -18.36
N ALA A 150 -2.51 -10.70 -17.13
CA ALA A 150 -1.79 -9.54 -16.63
C ALA A 150 -0.48 -9.27 -17.40
N VAL A 151 0.29 -10.31 -17.73
CA VAL A 151 1.53 -10.18 -18.52
C VAL A 151 1.23 -9.73 -19.94
N LEU A 152 0.19 -10.29 -20.56
CA LEU A 152 -0.26 -9.90 -21.90
C LEU A 152 -0.71 -8.42 -21.93
N LYS A 153 -1.54 -8.00 -20.97
CA LYS A 153 -1.99 -6.61 -20.86
C LYS A 153 -0.82 -5.64 -20.62
N ALA A 154 0.15 -6.02 -19.79
CA ALA A 154 1.34 -5.22 -19.56
C ALA A 154 2.20 -5.07 -20.82
N PHE A 155 2.31 -6.13 -21.63
CA PHE A 155 3.00 -6.08 -22.92
C PHE A 155 2.32 -5.09 -23.87
N ILE A 156 1.00 -5.18 -24.05
CA ILE A 156 0.24 -4.26 -24.91
C ILE A 156 0.40 -2.81 -24.44
N ASN A 157 0.35 -2.56 -23.13
CA ASN A 157 0.60 -1.23 -22.56
C ASN A 157 1.97 -0.66 -22.97
N ASN A 158 3.01 -1.50 -22.89
CA ASN A 158 4.36 -1.09 -23.25
C ASN A 158 4.48 -0.81 -24.75
N CYS A 159 3.84 -1.60 -25.60
CA CYS A 159 3.79 -1.36 -27.05
C CYS A 159 3.07 -0.05 -27.39
N LEU A 160 1.94 0.24 -26.73
CA LEU A 160 1.22 1.50 -26.90
C LEU A 160 2.09 2.71 -26.51
N LYS A 161 2.79 2.62 -25.37
CA LYS A 161 3.68 3.69 -24.91
C LYS A 161 4.83 3.96 -25.88
N LYS A 162 5.49 2.91 -26.39
CA LYS A 162 6.63 3.03 -27.31
C LYS A 162 6.29 3.69 -28.65
N LYS A 163 5.06 3.53 -29.16
CA LYS A 163 4.62 4.16 -30.42
C LYS A 163 4.26 5.65 -30.28
N THR A 164 4.48 6.25 -29.10
CA THR A 164 4.13 7.65 -28.80
C THR A 164 5.34 8.56 -28.64
N THR A 165 6.53 8.06 -28.95
CA THR A 165 7.80 8.81 -28.97
C THR A 165 8.39 8.67 -30.37
#